data_AF-A0A8U0A2D5-F1
#
_entry.id   AF-A0A8U0A2D5-F1
#
_cell.length_a   1.000
_cell.length_b   1.000
_cell.length_c   1.000
_cell.angle_alpha   90.00
_cell.angle_beta   90.00
_cell.angle_gamma   90.00
#
_symmetry.space_group_name_H-M   'P 1'
#
loop_
_entity.id
_entity.type
_entity.pdbx_description
1 polymer ?
#
loop_
_entity_poly.entity_id
_entity_poly.type
_entity_poly.pdbx_seq_one_letter_code
_entity_poly.pdbx_strand_id
1 'polypeptide(L)'
;MFPWVSGTVRSRHPEFSFAAWGHAAEEITADHGFDDGLGEHSPLARLYDRYADVLFLGTDHSTNTSLHLAEYRADIPAERTSNVVPVAEDGERHRIEYENIETNTEDFPELGTAFEREVGCATGTVGAAESKLMNQREMVDFAVDWLETNR
;
A
#
# COMPACT_ATOMS: atom_id res chain seq x y z
N MET A 1 10.87 -0.15 15.00
CA MET A 1 10.35 -0.29 16.39
C MET A 1 8.82 -0.38 16.45
N PHE A 2 8.08 0.21 15.48
CA PHE A 2 6.60 0.25 15.46
C PHE A 2 5.84 -1.09 15.64
N PRO A 3 6.24 -2.21 15.00
CA PRO A 3 5.49 -3.47 15.14
C PRO A 3 5.47 -4.08 16.55
N TRP A 4 6.31 -3.58 17.46
CA TRP A 4 6.45 -4.08 18.84
C TRP A 4 5.79 -3.18 19.88
N VAL A 5 5.11 -2.12 19.45
CA VAL A 5 4.37 -1.24 20.35
C VAL A 5 3.13 -1.99 20.87
N SER A 6 2.85 -1.86 22.17
CA SER A 6 1.68 -2.52 22.79
C SER A 6 0.39 -1.99 22.16
N GLY A 7 -0.49 -2.92 21.78
CA GLY A 7 -1.74 -2.62 21.06
C GLY A 7 -1.60 -2.53 19.54
N THR A 8 -0.41 -2.75 18.98
CA THR A 8 -0.25 -2.87 17.53
C THR A 8 -0.74 -4.24 17.07
N VAL A 9 -1.54 -4.26 15.99
CA VAL A 9 -1.98 -5.46 15.31
C VAL A 9 -1.31 -5.56 13.94
N ARG A 10 -1.09 -6.79 13.45
CA ARG A 10 -0.46 -7.04 12.16
C ARG A 10 -1.37 -7.93 11.32
N SER A 11 -1.58 -7.53 10.06
CA SER A 11 -2.36 -8.34 9.12
C SER A 11 -1.63 -9.64 8.78
N ARG A 12 -2.38 -10.69 8.44
CA ARG A 12 -1.87 -12.06 8.26
C ARG A 12 -1.02 -12.32 7.01
N HIS A 13 -1.00 -11.42 6.02
CA HIS A 13 -0.33 -11.70 4.74
C HIS A 13 1.17 -12.01 4.95
N PRO A 14 1.71 -13.13 4.42
CA PRO A 14 3.09 -13.55 4.68
C PRO A 14 4.15 -12.60 4.13
N GLU A 15 3.88 -11.99 2.98
CA GLU A 15 4.78 -11.07 2.27
C GLU A 15 4.42 -9.59 2.48
N PHE A 16 3.19 -9.18 2.15
CA PHE A 16 2.72 -7.79 2.18
C PHE A 16 2.06 -7.36 3.49
N SER A 17 2.44 -7.92 4.64
CA SER A 17 1.76 -7.59 5.90
C SER A 17 1.85 -6.09 6.26
N PHE A 18 0.76 -5.53 6.78
CA PHE A 18 0.71 -4.21 7.41
C PHE A 18 0.62 -4.32 8.93
N ALA A 19 1.22 -3.38 9.64
CA ALA A 19 1.03 -3.19 11.08
C ALA A 19 0.22 -1.90 11.31
N ALA A 20 -0.76 -1.95 12.20
CA ALA A 20 -1.61 -0.81 12.52
C ALA A 20 -1.77 -0.66 14.03
N TRP A 21 -1.98 0.57 14.49
CA TRP A 21 -2.22 0.90 15.89
C TRP A 21 -3.28 1.99 15.99
N GLY A 22 -4.15 1.90 16.99
CA GLY A 22 -5.22 2.88 17.23
C GLY A 22 -6.62 2.34 16.93
N HIS A 23 -7.59 3.25 16.86
CA HIS A 23 -9.03 2.93 16.89
C HIS A 23 -9.49 1.97 15.78
N ALA A 24 -8.98 2.14 14.56
CA ALA A 24 -9.38 1.34 13.39
C ALA A 24 -8.39 0.20 13.07
N ALA A 25 -7.42 -0.08 13.94
CA ALA A 25 -6.30 -0.94 13.59
C ALA A 25 -6.72 -2.39 13.28
N GLU A 26 -7.61 -2.97 14.09
CA GLU A 26 -8.16 -4.31 13.85
C GLU A 26 -8.92 -4.35 12.53
N GLU A 27 -9.78 -3.36 12.26
CA GLU A 27 -10.57 -3.31 11.04
C GLU A 27 -9.73 -3.15 9.78
N ILE A 28 -8.68 -2.32 9.83
CA ILE A 28 -7.77 -2.09 8.69
C ILE A 28 -6.93 -3.35 8.39
N THR A 29 -6.56 -4.12 9.41
CA THR A 29 -5.66 -5.27 9.25
C THR A 29 -6.38 -6.62 9.14
N ALA A 30 -7.68 -6.67 9.44
CA ALA A 30 -8.51 -7.86 9.38
C ALA A 30 -8.60 -8.45 7.98
N ASP A 31 -8.73 -9.78 7.91
CA ASP A 31 -9.03 -10.56 6.70
C ASP A 31 -8.22 -10.17 5.46
N HIS A 32 -6.95 -9.80 5.66
CA HIS A 32 -6.04 -9.51 4.55
C HIS A 32 -5.98 -10.73 3.62
N GLY A 33 -6.44 -10.56 2.38
CA GLY A 33 -6.42 -11.59 1.33
C GLY A 33 -5.00 -12.11 1.08
N PHE A 34 -4.86 -13.34 0.59
CA PHE A 34 -3.56 -13.86 0.17
C PHE A 34 -3.31 -13.59 -1.32
N ASP A 35 -4.33 -13.79 -2.16
CA ASP A 35 -4.30 -13.34 -3.54
C ASP A 35 -4.45 -11.82 -3.63
N ASP A 36 -3.76 -11.23 -4.60
CA ASP A 36 -3.76 -9.81 -4.90
C ASP A 36 -3.59 -8.97 -3.62
N GLY A 37 -2.54 -9.27 -2.84
CA GLY A 37 -2.33 -8.80 -1.47
C GLY A 37 -2.13 -7.29 -1.30
N LEU A 38 -2.06 -6.52 -2.38
CA LEU A 38 -2.08 -5.05 -2.34
C LEU A 38 -3.29 -4.45 -3.10
N GLY A 39 -4.22 -5.28 -3.56
CA GLY A 39 -5.45 -4.92 -4.26
C GLY A 39 -6.65 -4.72 -3.34
N GLU A 40 -7.85 -5.04 -3.82
CA GLU A 40 -9.13 -4.69 -3.17
C GLU A 40 -9.38 -5.37 -1.81
N HIS A 41 -8.73 -6.49 -1.54
CA HIS A 41 -8.85 -7.22 -0.25
C HIS A 41 -7.68 -6.93 0.70
N SER A 42 -6.92 -5.86 0.45
CA SER A 42 -5.77 -5.44 1.24
C SER A 42 -6.10 -4.32 2.24
N PRO A 43 -5.22 -4.07 3.23
CA PRO A 43 -5.27 -2.86 4.05
C PRO A 43 -5.22 -1.56 3.25
N LEU A 44 -4.61 -1.52 2.05
CA LEU A 44 -4.57 -0.31 1.22
C LEU A 44 -5.97 0.11 0.77
N ALA A 45 -6.79 -0.83 0.31
CA ALA A 45 -8.17 -0.56 -0.10
C ALA A 45 -9.03 -0.09 1.09
N ARG A 46 -8.82 -0.66 2.28
CA ARG A 46 -9.52 -0.23 3.49
C ARG A 46 -9.13 1.18 3.94
N LEU A 47 -7.86 1.56 3.77
CA LEU A 47 -7.39 2.93 3.98
C LEU A 47 -8.00 3.90 2.95
N TYR A 48 -8.12 3.45 1.69
CA TYR A 48 -8.70 4.23 0.60
C TYR A 48 -10.16 4.58 0.92
N ASP A 49 -10.95 3.60 1.36
CA ASP A 49 -12.36 3.79 1.74
C ASP A 49 -12.54 4.73 2.96
N ARG A 50 -11.47 4.93 3.72
CA ARG A 50 -11.44 5.79 4.92
C ARG A 50 -10.92 7.19 4.66
N TYR A 51 -10.60 7.52 3.41
CA TYR A 51 -9.96 8.78 3.05
C TYR A 51 -8.70 9.03 3.87
N ALA A 52 -7.90 7.97 4.09
CA ALA A 52 -6.67 8.06 4.86
C ALA A 52 -5.67 9.01 4.21
N ASP A 53 -4.74 9.53 5.02
CA ASP A 53 -3.60 10.30 4.53
C ASP A 53 -2.34 9.44 4.47
N VAL A 54 -1.47 9.73 3.49
CA VAL A 54 -0.12 9.17 3.37
C VAL A 54 0.89 10.23 3.80
N LEU A 55 1.73 9.88 4.77
CA LEU A 55 2.78 10.74 5.30
C LEU A 55 4.17 10.24 4.89
N PHE A 56 4.91 11.09 4.20
CA PHE A 56 6.32 10.91 3.88
C PHE A 56 7.16 11.64 4.94
N LEU A 57 8.11 10.93 5.55
CA LEU A 57 9.05 11.48 6.54
C LEU A 57 10.48 11.29 6.02
N GLY A 58 11.00 12.27 5.29
CA GLY A 58 12.36 12.21 4.72
C GLY A 58 12.51 11.19 3.59
N THR A 59 11.41 10.86 2.92
CA THR A 59 11.36 9.93 1.79
C THR A 59 10.50 10.50 0.67
N ASP A 60 10.48 9.82 -0.46
CA ASP A 60 9.78 10.22 -1.69
C ASP A 60 8.87 9.09 -2.19
N HIS A 61 8.27 9.32 -3.36
CA HIS A 61 7.30 8.41 -3.94
C HIS A 61 7.85 7.04 -4.34
N SER A 62 9.18 6.84 -4.42
CA SER A 62 9.77 5.51 -4.62
C SER A 62 9.38 4.51 -3.52
N THR A 63 8.96 5.01 -2.36
CA THR A 63 8.53 4.19 -1.21
C THR A 63 7.02 4.21 -0.97
N ASN A 64 6.23 4.81 -1.88
CA ASN A 64 4.79 4.96 -1.69
C ASN A 64 4.02 3.66 -1.97
N THR A 65 3.87 2.83 -0.95
CA THR A 65 3.13 1.55 -1.04
C THR A 65 1.69 1.72 -1.52
N SER A 66 1.06 2.89 -1.32
CA SER A 66 -0.33 3.12 -1.77
C SER A 66 -0.48 3.08 -3.29
N LEU A 67 0.59 3.37 -4.04
CA LEU A 67 0.56 3.32 -5.50
C LEU A 67 0.41 1.88 -6.04
N HIS A 68 0.74 0.86 -5.27
CA HIS A 68 0.45 -0.52 -5.66
C HIS A 68 -1.05 -0.77 -5.78
N LEU A 69 -1.89 -0.16 -4.94
CA LEU A 69 -3.35 -0.28 -5.11
C LEU A 69 -3.81 0.25 -6.48
N ALA A 70 -3.14 1.29 -7.00
CA ALA A 70 -3.41 1.79 -8.34
C ALA A 70 -2.97 0.80 -9.43
N GLU A 71 -1.82 0.12 -9.27
CA GLU A 71 -1.41 -0.95 -10.19
C GLU A 71 -2.44 -2.09 -10.27
N TYR A 72 -3.10 -2.44 -9.16
CA TYR A 72 -4.16 -3.46 -9.15
C TYR A 72 -5.49 -2.96 -9.76
N ARG A 73 -5.69 -1.65 -9.84
CA ARG A 73 -6.93 -1.04 -10.34
C ARG A 73 -6.85 -0.61 -11.80
N ALA A 74 -5.66 -0.26 -12.27
CA ALA A 74 -5.42 0.20 -13.63
C ALA A 74 -5.57 -0.95 -14.64
N ASP A 75 -6.19 -0.66 -15.78
CA ASP A 75 -6.24 -1.56 -16.94
C ASP A 75 -4.91 -1.53 -17.71
N ILE A 76 -3.86 -2.08 -17.08
CA ILE A 76 -2.52 -2.18 -17.64
C ILE A 76 -2.11 -3.66 -17.81
N PRO A 77 -1.30 -4.01 -18.82
CA PRO A 77 -0.71 -5.33 -18.91
C PRO A 77 0.19 -5.59 -17.70
N ALA A 78 -0.14 -6.59 -16.90
CA ALA A 78 0.69 -7.01 -15.77
C ALA A 78 0.91 -8.53 -15.80
N GLU A 79 2.18 -8.95 -15.66
CA GLU A 79 2.50 -10.37 -15.47
C GLU A 79 1.98 -10.83 -14.11
N ARG A 80 1.51 -12.08 -14.01
CA ARG A 80 1.09 -12.67 -12.73
C ARG A 80 2.19 -13.58 -12.20
N THR A 81 2.39 -13.56 -10.88
CA THR A 81 3.29 -14.46 -10.18
C THR A 81 2.53 -15.29 -9.14
N SER A 82 2.92 -16.56 -9.00
CA SER A 82 2.33 -17.49 -8.03
C SER A 82 3.38 -17.86 -6.98
N ASN A 83 3.00 -17.81 -5.71
CA ASN A 83 3.86 -18.10 -4.57
C ASN A 83 3.27 -19.21 -3.70
N VAL A 84 4.13 -20.12 -3.22
CA VAL A 84 3.73 -21.16 -2.26
C VAL A 84 4.56 -21.01 -0.99
N VAL A 85 3.92 -20.57 0.09
CA VAL A 85 4.62 -20.27 1.34
C VAL A 85 3.99 -20.99 2.53
N PRO A 86 4.78 -21.29 3.56
CA PRO A 86 4.25 -21.76 4.83
C PRO A 86 3.68 -20.62 5.67
N VAL A 87 2.47 -20.78 6.19
CA VAL A 87 1.87 -19.90 7.20
C VAL A 87 1.52 -20.69 8.46
N ALA A 88 1.50 -20.01 9.60
CA ALA A 88 1.03 -20.57 10.86
C ALA A 88 -0.40 -20.10 11.11
N GLU A 89 -1.37 -21.01 11.13
CA GLU A 89 -2.78 -20.75 11.48
C GLU A 89 -3.16 -21.74 12.59
N ASP A 90 -3.83 -21.27 13.65
CA ASP A 90 -4.23 -22.06 14.82
C ASP A 90 -3.12 -22.91 15.49
N GLY A 91 -1.87 -22.43 15.39
CA GLY A 91 -0.69 -23.12 15.94
C GLY A 91 -0.15 -24.26 15.07
N GLU A 92 -0.76 -24.51 13.91
CA GLU A 92 -0.32 -25.48 12.93
C GLU A 92 0.26 -24.80 11.67
N ARG A 93 1.18 -25.48 10.99
CA ARG A 93 1.84 -24.97 9.78
C ARG A 93 1.08 -25.46 8.55
N HIS A 94 0.46 -24.53 7.83
CA HIS A 94 -0.21 -24.78 6.57
C HIS A 94 0.62 -24.25 5.40
N ARG A 95 0.49 -24.89 4.24
CA ARG A 95 0.98 -24.32 2.98
C ARG A 95 -0.18 -23.59 2.34
N ILE A 96 0.05 -22.33 1.99
CA ILE A 96 -0.86 -21.56 1.14
C ILE A 96 -0.19 -21.31 -0.20
N GLU A 97 -1.02 -21.23 -1.21
CA GLU A 97 -0.67 -20.80 -2.56
C GLU A 97 -1.48 -19.53 -2.84
N TYR A 98 -0.82 -18.51 -3.39
CA TYR A 98 -1.46 -17.25 -3.74
C TYR A 98 -0.82 -16.61 -4.96
N GLU A 99 -1.58 -15.79 -5.66
CA GLU A 99 -1.16 -15.08 -6.86
C GLU A 99 -1.20 -13.56 -6.68
N ASN A 100 -0.29 -12.86 -7.35
CA ASN A 100 -0.25 -11.40 -7.40
C ASN A 100 0.11 -10.94 -8.82
N ILE A 101 -0.07 -9.65 -9.10
CA ILE A 101 0.63 -9.03 -10.22
C ILE A 101 2.10 -8.80 -9.85
N GLU A 102 2.99 -8.85 -10.85
CA GLU A 102 4.35 -8.38 -10.70
C GLU A 102 4.33 -6.85 -10.59
N THR A 103 4.55 -6.34 -9.37
CA THR A 103 4.53 -4.90 -9.11
C THR A 103 5.77 -4.22 -9.66
N ASN A 104 5.63 -3.00 -10.19
CA ASN A 104 6.74 -2.20 -10.70
C ASN A 104 6.71 -0.79 -10.06
N THR A 105 7.80 -0.41 -9.40
CA THR A 105 7.92 0.89 -8.72
C THR A 105 8.80 1.90 -9.45
N GLU A 106 9.32 1.58 -10.64
CA GLU A 106 10.32 2.39 -11.35
C GLU A 106 9.80 3.80 -11.69
N ASP A 107 8.52 3.91 -12.02
CA ASP A 107 7.86 5.17 -12.39
C ASP A 107 7.14 5.87 -11.23
N PHE A 108 7.11 5.27 -10.02
CA PHE A 108 6.47 5.88 -8.85
C PHE A 108 7.01 7.29 -8.52
N PRO A 109 8.32 7.57 -8.62
CA PRO A 109 8.84 8.93 -8.45
C PRO A 109 8.28 9.94 -9.46
N GLU A 110 8.13 9.54 -10.72
CA GLU A 110 7.60 10.39 -11.79
C GLU A 110 6.10 10.62 -11.61
N LEU A 111 5.34 9.54 -11.40
CA LEU A 111 3.91 9.56 -11.11
C LEU A 111 3.61 10.47 -9.91
N GLY A 112 4.32 10.28 -8.80
CA GLY A 112 4.13 11.09 -7.60
C GLY A 112 4.47 12.57 -7.82
N THR A 113 5.52 12.86 -8.60
CA THR A 113 5.85 14.24 -8.99
C THR A 113 4.75 14.87 -9.85
N ALA A 114 4.13 14.09 -10.75
CA ALA A 114 2.99 14.55 -11.54
C ALA A 114 1.77 14.86 -10.65
N PHE A 115 1.46 13.99 -9.69
CA PHE A 115 0.41 14.22 -8.71
C PHE A 115 0.63 15.52 -7.92
N GLU A 116 1.85 15.73 -7.39
CA GLU A 116 2.17 16.94 -6.63
C GLU A 116 2.01 18.22 -7.46
N ARG A 117 2.27 18.15 -8.77
CA ARG A 117 2.14 19.28 -9.68
C ARG A 117 0.68 19.60 -10.02
N GLU A 118 -0.14 18.56 -10.24
CA GLU A 118 -1.47 18.68 -10.83
C GLU A 118 -2.58 18.73 -9.78
N VAL A 119 -2.43 17.97 -8.69
CA VAL A 119 -3.39 17.92 -7.58
C VAL A 119 -2.86 18.70 -6.38
N GLY A 120 -1.60 18.50 -6.03
CA GLY A 120 -0.95 19.13 -4.89
C GLY A 120 -0.92 18.26 -3.63
N CYS A 121 -0.03 18.63 -2.69
CA CYS A 121 0.03 18.03 -1.36
C CYS A 121 0.49 19.07 -0.33
N ALA A 122 0.28 18.77 0.95
CA ALA A 122 0.87 19.58 2.01
C ALA A 122 2.34 19.22 2.17
N THR A 123 3.22 20.23 2.20
CA THR A 123 4.66 20.06 2.37
C THR A 123 5.16 20.83 3.59
N GLY A 124 6.24 20.35 4.20
CA GLY A 124 6.87 20.98 5.35
C GLY A 124 8.03 20.15 5.87
N THR A 125 8.46 20.44 7.10
CA THR A 125 9.55 19.69 7.75
C THR A 125 9.11 19.07 9.07
N VAL A 126 9.62 17.87 9.34
CA VAL A 126 9.58 17.23 10.65
C VAL A 126 11.02 17.09 11.14
N GLY A 127 11.44 18.01 12.02
CA GLY A 127 12.85 18.17 12.35
C GLY A 127 13.63 18.65 11.11
N ALA A 128 14.62 17.87 10.67
CA ALA A 128 15.39 18.15 9.46
C ALA A 128 14.89 17.40 8.22
N ALA A 129 13.82 16.60 8.34
CA ALA A 129 13.30 15.80 7.24
C ALA A 129 12.24 16.58 6.45
N GLU A 130 12.47 16.73 5.14
CA GLU A 130 11.43 17.14 4.19
C GLU A 130 10.29 16.12 4.24
N SER A 131 9.06 16.61 4.38
CA SER A 131 7.89 15.80 4.65
C SER A 131 6.72 16.22 3.78
N LYS A 132 5.91 15.25 3.38
CA LYS A 132 4.73 15.44 2.53
C LYS A 132 3.54 14.72 3.15
N LEU A 133 2.37 15.35 3.11
CA LEU A 133 1.10 14.74 3.54
C LEU A 133 0.08 14.92 2.41
N MET A 134 -0.58 13.83 2.04
CA MET A 134 -1.54 13.80 0.92
C MET A 134 -2.66 12.81 1.19
N ASN A 135 -3.83 13.07 0.60
CA ASN A 135 -4.93 12.14 0.67
C ASN A 135 -4.65 10.90 -0.19
N GLN A 136 -4.73 9.72 0.42
CA GLN A 136 -4.45 8.45 -0.27
C GLN A 136 -5.42 8.21 -1.41
N ARG A 137 -6.70 8.56 -1.23
CA ARG A 137 -7.75 8.31 -2.21
C ARG A 137 -7.48 9.08 -3.49
N GLU A 138 -7.26 10.40 -3.37
CA GLU A 138 -6.94 11.27 -4.50
C GLU A 138 -5.66 10.83 -5.21
N MET A 139 -4.64 10.40 -4.45
CA MET A 139 -3.41 9.87 -5.02
C MET A 139 -3.64 8.58 -5.81
N VAL A 140 -4.39 7.63 -5.26
CA VAL A 140 -4.68 6.35 -5.95
C VAL A 140 -5.53 6.59 -7.19
N ASP A 141 -6.55 7.46 -7.13
CA ASP A 141 -7.41 7.78 -8.27
C ASP A 141 -6.59 8.42 -9.40
N PHE A 142 -5.74 9.40 -9.08
CA PHE A 142 -4.82 10.00 -10.06
C PHE A 142 -3.83 8.98 -10.63
N ALA A 143 -3.30 8.10 -9.78
CA ALA A 143 -2.31 7.10 -10.16
C ALA A 143 -2.89 6.08 -11.15
N VAL A 144 -4.15 5.68 -11.01
CA VAL A 144 -4.82 4.78 -11.96
C VAL A 144 -4.82 5.39 -13.36
N ASP A 145 -5.36 6.61 -13.50
CA ASP A 145 -5.42 7.31 -14.79
C ASP A 145 -4.02 7.54 -15.39
N TRP A 146 -3.04 7.87 -14.53
CA TRP A 146 -1.66 8.07 -14.93
C TRP A 146 -1.03 6.77 -15.45
N LEU A 147 -1.20 5.65 -14.76
CA LEU A 147 -0.64 4.36 -15.15
C LEU A 147 -1.24 3.89 -16.48
N GLU A 148 -2.55 3.99 -16.67
CA GLU A 148 -3.23 3.62 -17.93
C GLU A 148 -2.78 4.46 -19.13
N THR A 149 -2.27 5.66 -18.89
CA THR A 149 -1.78 6.56 -19.94
C THR A 149 -0.30 6.34 -20.27
N ASN A 150 0.51 5.87 -19.31
CA ASN A 150 1.97 5.86 -19.40
C ASN A 150 2.58 4.45 -19.45
N ARG A 151 1.80 3.38 -19.24
CA ARG A 151 2.24 1.98 -19.31
C ARG A 151 1.59 1.18 -20.43
#